data_AF-A0A6L7YCV0-F1
#
_entry.id   AF-A0A6L7YCV0-F1
#
_cell.length_a   1.000
_cell.length_b   1.000
_cell.length_c   1.000
_cell.angle_alpha   90.00
_cell.angle_beta   90.00
_cell.angle_gamma   90.00
#
_symmetry.space_group_name_H-M   'P 1'
#
loop_
_entity.id
_entity.type
_entity.pdbx_description
1 polymer ?
#
loop_
_entity_poly.entity_id
_entity_poly.type
_entity_poly.pdbx_seq_one_letter_code
_entity_poly.pdbx_strand_id
1 'polypeptide(L)'
;MTRRLLLTLAAGALLLAPLVAVQLATGAGRAHACSCVEPAPPLDALEGAAAVFTGTVVSFETYTFEVDFGSDRSESYWSVEIEVDTVWKGPVTTTTYVYIWHGAACGFDWFVEGKDFIVYAFQRDFPGVDADTLFVSLCSRSAPIDRAEEDLQALGEGQLPEDGVTGADPTSSAEREGAPTPTSQDPPRSPAPPTTGSGPALEDGGRIAGPGASDAATTRDAPVGPPAWAIPLLGGFVAASVLVRLAVRPRLRA
;
A
#
# COMPACT_ATOMS: atom_id res chain seq x y z
N MET A 1 -52.00 14.15 27.23
CA MET A 1 -51.24 14.47 26.00
C MET A 1 -52.22 14.80 24.89
N THR A 2 -52.17 16.03 24.40
CA THR A 2 -53.22 16.61 23.57
C THR A 2 -53.16 16.05 22.15
N ARG A 3 -54.31 15.82 21.53
CA ARG A 3 -54.47 15.46 20.11
C ARG A 3 -53.64 16.35 19.17
N ARG A 4 -53.35 17.59 19.60
CA ARG A 4 -52.44 18.53 18.94
C ARG A 4 -50.97 18.05 18.91
N LEU A 5 -50.46 17.46 19.99
CA LEU A 5 -49.10 16.90 20.07
C LEU A 5 -48.94 15.66 19.15
N LEU A 6 -49.97 14.80 19.10
CA LEU A 6 -49.99 13.65 18.19
C LEU A 6 -50.03 14.09 16.72
N LEU A 7 -50.81 15.14 16.40
CA LEU A 7 -50.86 15.70 15.04
C LEU A 7 -49.54 16.37 14.64
N THR A 8 -48.83 17.04 15.55
CA THR A 8 -47.51 17.64 15.26
C THR A 8 -46.42 16.58 15.03
N LEU A 9 -46.45 15.48 15.80
CA LEU A 9 -45.49 14.39 15.62
C LEU A 9 -45.73 13.64 14.29
N ALA A 10 -46.99 13.40 13.94
CA ALA A 10 -47.35 12.77 12.67
C ALA A 10 -46.98 13.65 11.46
N ALA A 11 -47.22 14.96 11.53
CA ALA A 11 -46.82 15.91 10.49
C ALA A 11 -45.29 16.01 10.35
N GLY A 12 -44.56 15.99 11.46
CA GLY A 12 -43.10 15.96 11.47
C GLY A 12 -42.54 14.69 10.83
N ALA A 13 -43.10 13.52 11.16
CA ALA A 13 -42.71 12.25 10.55
C ALA A 13 -42.99 12.22 9.03
N LEU A 14 -44.13 12.76 8.59
CA LEU A 14 -44.50 12.81 7.19
C LEU A 14 -43.61 13.77 6.36
N LEU A 15 -43.11 14.84 6.98
CA LEU A 15 -42.17 15.78 6.36
C LEU A 15 -40.72 15.26 6.34
N LEU A 16 -40.32 14.48 7.34
CA LEU A 16 -38.97 13.91 7.42
C LEU A 16 -38.82 12.63 6.58
N ALA A 17 -39.89 11.86 6.39
CA ALA A 17 -39.89 10.64 5.57
C ALA A 17 -39.33 10.82 4.15
N PRO A 18 -39.71 11.84 3.34
CA PRO A 18 -39.12 12.04 2.02
C PRO A 18 -37.66 12.47 2.09
N LEU A 19 -37.24 13.24 3.10
CA LEU A 19 -35.82 13.60 3.29
C LEU A 19 -34.97 12.37 3.58
N VAL A 20 -35.45 11.49 4.47
CA VAL A 20 -34.79 10.23 4.79
C VAL A 20 -34.75 9.32 3.56
N ALA A 21 -35.86 9.20 2.83
CA ALA A 21 -35.90 8.41 1.59
C ALA A 21 -34.92 8.93 0.52
N VAL A 22 -34.75 10.25 0.39
CA VAL A 22 -33.75 10.84 -0.51
C VAL A 22 -32.32 10.51 -0.06
N GLN A 23 -32.02 10.58 1.23
CA GLN A 23 -30.69 10.22 1.77
C GLN A 23 -30.36 8.73 1.58
N LEU A 24 -31.36 7.84 1.69
CA LEU A 24 -31.19 6.42 1.37
C LEU A 24 -31.06 6.18 -0.15
N ALA A 25 -31.75 6.97 -0.97
CA ALA A 25 -31.73 6.83 -2.43
C ALA A 25 -30.48 7.44 -3.09
N THR A 26 -29.79 8.39 -2.44
CA THR A 26 -28.51 8.92 -2.94
C THR A 26 -27.38 7.88 -2.94
N GLY A 27 -27.59 6.73 -2.28
CA GLY A 27 -26.63 5.63 -2.22
C GLY A 27 -25.36 6.02 -1.48
N ALA A 28 -24.76 5.08 -0.74
CA ALA A 28 -23.34 5.22 -0.48
C ALA A 28 -22.65 5.26 -1.85
N GLY A 29 -21.86 6.30 -2.14
CA GLY A 29 -21.04 6.34 -3.34
C GLY A 29 -20.27 5.02 -3.45
N ARG A 30 -20.07 4.51 -4.67
CA ARG A 30 -19.30 3.27 -4.87
C ARG A 30 -17.97 3.44 -4.14
N ALA A 31 -17.75 2.65 -3.09
CA ALA A 31 -16.42 2.50 -2.55
C ALA A 31 -15.56 2.00 -3.72
N HIS A 32 -14.57 2.78 -4.12
CA HIS A 32 -13.54 2.30 -5.03
C HIS A 32 -12.75 1.26 -4.25
N ALA A 33 -13.20 0.00 -4.31
CA ALA A 33 -12.37 -1.12 -3.95
C ALA A 33 -11.10 -1.08 -4.81
N CYS A 34 -10.00 -1.63 -4.31
CA CYS A 34 -8.77 -1.77 -5.07
C CYS A 34 -9.07 -2.50 -6.38
N SER A 35 -8.75 -1.87 -7.50
CA SER A 35 -8.84 -2.52 -8.81
C SER A 35 -7.47 -3.06 -9.16
N CYS A 36 -7.24 -4.34 -8.86
CA CYS A 36 -6.07 -5.05 -9.37
C CYS A 36 -6.37 -5.56 -10.78
N VAL A 37 -5.33 -5.61 -11.60
CA VAL A 37 -5.35 -6.49 -12.76
C VAL A 37 -5.22 -7.93 -12.26
N GLU A 38 -5.81 -8.89 -12.98
CA GLU A 38 -5.61 -10.31 -12.67
C GLU A 38 -4.10 -10.61 -12.62
N PRO A 39 -3.59 -11.24 -11.54
CA PRO A 39 -2.18 -11.60 -11.45
C PRO A 39 -1.74 -12.46 -12.65
N ALA A 40 -0.53 -12.24 -13.13
CA ALA A 40 0.06 -13.02 -14.21
C ALA A 40 0.18 -14.52 -13.81
N PRO A 41 0.31 -15.45 -14.77
CA PRO A 41 0.62 -16.85 -14.48
C PRO A 41 1.86 -17.02 -13.59
N PRO A 42 2.02 -18.13 -12.84
CA PRO A 42 3.07 -18.27 -11.82
C PRO A 42 4.49 -17.96 -12.30
N LEU A 43 4.86 -18.44 -13.49
CA LEU A 43 6.20 -18.25 -14.06
C LEU A 43 6.44 -16.82 -14.53
N ASP A 44 5.42 -16.16 -15.08
CA ASP A 44 5.49 -14.75 -15.48
C ASP A 44 5.55 -13.83 -14.24
N ALA A 45 4.78 -14.17 -13.20
CA ALA A 45 4.83 -13.48 -11.91
C ALA A 45 6.19 -13.68 -11.22
N LEU A 46 6.78 -14.87 -11.32
CA LEU A 46 8.14 -15.16 -10.83
C LEU A 46 9.18 -14.30 -11.56
N GLU A 47 9.06 -14.13 -12.87
CA GLU A 47 9.96 -13.27 -13.65
C GLU A 47 9.88 -11.81 -13.20
N GLY A 48 8.67 -11.30 -12.97
CA GLY A 48 8.43 -9.92 -12.53
C GLY A 48 8.73 -9.63 -11.05
N ALA A 49 8.79 -10.66 -10.19
CA ALA A 49 9.03 -10.50 -8.76
C ALA A 49 10.50 -10.23 -8.42
N ALA A 50 10.77 -9.53 -7.33
CA ALA A 50 12.13 -9.42 -6.76
C ALA A 50 12.50 -10.67 -5.95
N ALA A 51 11.53 -11.21 -5.21
CA ALA A 51 11.67 -12.43 -4.44
C ALA A 51 10.39 -13.28 -4.48
N VAL A 52 10.55 -14.59 -4.50
CA VAL A 52 9.44 -15.56 -4.41
C VAL A 52 9.81 -16.68 -3.46
N PHE A 53 9.01 -16.85 -2.42
CA PHE A 53 9.26 -17.81 -1.35
C PHE A 53 7.95 -18.22 -0.66
N THR A 54 7.99 -19.32 0.08
CA THR A 54 6.94 -19.71 1.02
C THR A 54 7.45 -19.57 2.45
N GLY A 55 6.55 -19.24 3.35
CA GLY A 55 6.89 -19.20 4.77
C GLY A 55 5.69 -18.97 5.66
N THR A 56 5.92 -19.14 6.95
CA THR A 56 4.95 -18.91 8.02
C THR A 56 5.03 -17.48 8.52
N VAL A 57 3.89 -16.80 8.62
CA VAL A 57 3.82 -15.46 9.20
C VAL A 57 3.99 -15.55 10.71
N VAL A 58 5.00 -14.88 11.27
CA VAL A 58 5.34 -14.96 12.69
C VAL A 58 4.78 -13.77 13.48
N SER A 59 4.90 -12.57 12.93
CA SER A 59 4.52 -11.34 13.64
C SER A 59 4.14 -10.19 12.68
N PHE A 60 3.39 -9.22 13.19
CA PHE A 60 3.10 -7.94 12.54
C PHE A 60 3.49 -6.77 13.41
N GLU A 61 4.25 -5.84 12.85
CA GLU A 61 4.55 -4.57 13.49
C GLU A 61 4.13 -3.41 12.60
N THR A 62 3.58 -2.35 13.18
CA THR A 62 3.31 -1.13 12.40
C THR A 62 4.61 -0.38 12.20
N TYR A 63 4.97 -0.17 10.94
CA TYR A 63 6.16 0.57 10.54
C TYR A 63 5.74 1.73 9.64
N THR A 64 6.12 2.95 9.98
CA THR A 64 5.85 4.12 9.15
C THR A 64 7.17 4.60 8.59
N PHE A 65 7.30 4.59 7.26
CA PHE A 65 8.39 5.29 6.60
C PHE A 65 7.87 6.62 6.04
N GLU A 66 8.69 7.66 6.12
CA GLU A 66 8.43 8.93 5.48
C GLU A 66 8.76 8.80 3.99
N VAL A 67 7.77 8.43 3.19
CA VAL A 67 7.89 8.48 1.73
C VAL A 67 7.60 9.90 1.24
N ASP A 68 8.64 10.59 0.79
CA ASP A 68 8.47 11.89 0.14
C ASP A 68 8.01 11.70 -1.32
N PHE A 69 6.69 11.63 -1.50
CA PHE A 69 6.06 11.68 -2.83
C PHE A 69 5.78 13.11 -3.31
N GLY A 70 6.47 14.13 -2.77
CA GLY A 70 6.21 15.54 -3.10
C GLY A 70 4.90 16.09 -2.51
N SER A 71 4.34 15.38 -1.51
CA SER A 71 3.25 15.86 -0.66
C SER A 71 3.54 15.42 0.77
N ASP A 72 3.19 16.24 1.77
CA ASP A 72 3.39 15.99 3.21
C ASP A 72 2.54 14.80 3.75
N ARG A 73 2.59 13.65 3.07
CA ARG A 73 1.82 12.45 3.39
C ARG A 73 2.80 11.35 3.77
N SER A 74 2.85 11.03 5.06
CA SER A 74 3.42 9.78 5.52
C SER A 74 2.47 8.63 5.17
N GLU A 75 3.04 7.52 4.71
CA GLU A 75 2.30 6.28 4.51
C GLU A 75 2.70 5.28 5.59
N SER A 76 1.71 4.62 6.19
CA SER A 76 1.95 3.59 7.19
C SER A 76 1.89 2.21 6.52
N TYR A 77 2.84 1.36 6.88
CA TYR A 77 2.95 -0.01 6.43
C TYR A 77 2.92 -0.95 7.65
N TRP A 78 2.58 -2.20 7.44
CA TRP A 78 2.95 -3.25 8.39
C TRP A 78 4.24 -3.90 7.91
N SER A 79 5.19 -4.03 8.82
CA SER A 79 6.29 -4.98 8.69
C SER A 79 5.77 -6.35 9.10
N VAL A 80 5.96 -7.34 8.25
CA VAL A 80 5.55 -8.72 8.48
C VAL A 80 6.79 -9.58 8.53
N GLU A 81 7.01 -10.22 9.67
CA GLU A 81 8.08 -11.21 9.83
C GLU A 81 7.61 -12.56 9.31
N ILE A 82 8.42 -13.17 8.46
CA ILE A 82 8.15 -14.47 7.86
C ILE A 82 9.31 -15.41 8.15
N GLU A 83 8.99 -16.57 8.73
CA GLU A 83 9.88 -17.72 8.83
C GLU A 83 9.80 -18.47 7.49
N VAL A 84 10.90 -18.48 6.75
CA VAL A 84 10.93 -18.94 5.35
C VAL A 84 11.22 -20.44 5.29
N ASP A 85 10.44 -21.15 4.47
CA ASP A 85 10.56 -22.60 4.26
C ASP A 85 11.24 -22.93 2.93
N THR A 86 10.82 -22.28 1.84
CA THR A 86 11.25 -22.59 0.48
C THR A 86 11.39 -21.31 -0.34
N VAL A 87 12.44 -21.23 -1.17
CA VAL A 87 12.78 -20.07 -1.99
C VAL A 87 12.88 -20.48 -3.46
N TRP A 88 12.23 -19.72 -4.34
CA TRP A 88 12.39 -19.84 -5.80
C TRP A 88 13.15 -18.66 -6.40
N LYS A 89 13.15 -17.50 -5.74
CA LYS A 89 13.84 -16.30 -6.23
C LYS A 89 14.17 -15.32 -5.11
N GLY A 90 15.26 -14.59 -5.29
CA GLY A 90 15.65 -13.44 -4.48
C GLY A 90 16.58 -13.82 -3.31
N PRO A 91 17.29 -12.84 -2.71
CA PRO A 91 18.18 -13.05 -1.57
C PRO A 91 17.39 -13.16 -0.26
N VAL A 92 16.60 -14.22 -0.14
CA VAL A 92 15.71 -14.50 1.00
C VAL A 92 16.43 -15.45 1.98
N THR A 93 16.38 -15.14 3.27
CA THR A 93 16.98 -15.95 4.34
C THR A 93 15.90 -16.50 5.27
N THR A 94 16.29 -17.34 6.23
CA THR A 94 15.39 -18.02 7.19
C THR A 94 14.39 -17.08 7.85
N THR A 95 14.77 -15.83 8.13
CA THR A 95 13.87 -14.80 8.64
C THR A 95 13.82 -13.66 7.64
N THR A 96 12.65 -13.37 7.08
CA THR A 96 12.50 -12.32 6.08
C THR A 96 11.38 -11.37 6.45
N TYR A 97 11.68 -10.07 6.44
CA TYR A 97 10.70 -9.00 6.61
C TYR A 97 10.17 -8.54 5.26
N VAL A 98 8.85 -8.42 5.17
CA VAL A 98 8.16 -7.80 4.04
C VAL A 98 7.23 -6.70 4.49
N TYR A 99 7.05 -5.69 3.66
CA TYR A 99 6.20 -4.55 3.96
C TYR A 99 4.91 -4.58 3.15
N ILE A 100 3.80 -4.45 3.84
CA ILE A 100 2.44 -4.35 3.26
C ILE A 100 1.84 -3.00 3.60
N TRP A 101 1.22 -2.37 2.62
CA TRP A 101 0.56 -1.09 2.84
C TRP A 101 -0.60 -1.27 3.83
N HIS A 102 -0.67 -0.39 4.83
CA HIS A 102 -1.70 -0.40 5.86
C HIS A 102 -2.56 0.87 5.77
N GLY A 103 -3.77 0.72 5.25
CA GLY A 103 -4.75 1.81 5.22
C GLY A 103 -6.16 1.36 4.88
N ALA A 104 -7.13 2.26 5.09
CA ALA A 104 -8.55 1.93 5.05
C ALA A 104 -9.12 1.59 3.64
N ALA A 105 -8.36 1.84 2.57
CA ALA A 105 -8.84 1.68 1.18
C ALA A 105 -8.41 0.37 0.52
N CYS A 106 -7.19 -0.09 0.81
CA CYS A 106 -6.53 -1.26 0.19
C CYS A 106 -5.69 -2.10 1.16
N GLY A 107 -6.17 -2.20 2.41
CA GLY A 107 -5.50 -2.92 3.47
C GLY A 107 -5.34 -4.40 3.15
N PHE A 108 -4.37 -5.01 3.83
CA PHE A 108 -3.86 -6.32 3.52
C PHE A 108 -4.29 -7.33 4.59
N ASP A 109 -5.59 -7.58 4.70
CA ASP A 109 -6.17 -8.26 5.88
C ASP A 109 -6.09 -9.81 5.86
N TRP A 110 -5.37 -10.40 4.91
CA TRP A 110 -5.34 -11.85 4.69
C TRP A 110 -4.02 -12.52 5.03
N PHE A 111 -2.96 -11.75 5.31
CA PHE A 111 -1.82 -12.28 6.06
C PHE A 111 -2.29 -12.51 7.50
N VAL A 112 -2.05 -13.72 8.03
CA VAL A 112 -2.54 -14.13 9.36
C VAL A 112 -1.39 -14.81 10.09
N GLU A 113 -1.13 -14.41 11.33
CA GLU A 113 -0.09 -15.04 12.17
C GLU A 113 -0.32 -16.56 12.28
N GLY A 114 0.77 -17.32 12.19
CA GLY A 114 0.78 -18.77 12.22
C GLY A 114 0.17 -19.44 10.99
N LYS A 115 0.05 -18.73 9.87
CA LYS A 115 -0.38 -19.29 8.58
C LYS A 115 0.72 -19.20 7.54
N ASP A 116 0.69 -20.17 6.64
CA ASP A 116 1.68 -20.34 5.59
C ASP A 116 1.18 -19.67 4.30
N PHE A 117 2.08 -18.95 3.63
CA PHE A 117 1.79 -18.24 2.41
C PHE A 117 2.85 -18.52 1.36
N ILE A 118 2.45 -18.44 0.10
CA ILE A 118 3.37 -18.11 -0.98
C ILE A 118 3.41 -16.59 -1.14
N VAL A 119 4.62 -16.06 -1.25
CA VAL A 119 4.89 -14.62 -1.26
C VAL A 119 5.61 -14.26 -2.55
N TYR A 120 5.00 -13.36 -3.31
CA TYR A 120 5.58 -12.70 -4.48
C TYR A 120 5.87 -11.23 -4.10
N ALA A 121 7.11 -10.99 -3.68
CA ALA A 121 7.55 -9.68 -3.26
C ALA A 121 8.20 -8.90 -4.40
N PHE A 122 8.05 -7.59 -4.38
CA PHE A 122 8.66 -6.65 -5.32
C PHE A 122 9.48 -5.60 -4.57
N GLN A 123 10.41 -4.97 -5.27
CA GLN A 123 11.16 -3.80 -4.76
C GLN A 123 10.62 -2.54 -5.43
N ARG A 124 10.63 -1.42 -4.71
CA ARG A 124 10.37 -0.09 -5.27
C ARG A 124 11.42 0.87 -4.78
N ASP A 125 11.84 1.74 -5.69
CA ASP A 125 12.71 2.87 -5.38
C ASP A 125 11.86 3.99 -4.77
N PHE A 126 11.81 4.02 -3.45
CA PHE A 126 11.16 5.06 -2.68
C PHE A 126 12.21 5.90 -1.95
N PRO A 127 12.13 7.24 -1.99
CA PRO A 127 12.99 8.08 -1.18
C PRO A 127 12.88 7.71 0.30
N GLY A 128 14.01 7.51 0.98
CA GLY A 128 14.05 7.17 2.40
C GLY A 128 13.81 5.69 2.72
N VAL A 129 13.71 4.82 1.71
CA VAL A 129 13.59 3.37 1.88
C VAL A 129 14.79 2.68 1.23
N ASP A 130 15.33 1.65 1.88
CA ASP A 130 16.44 0.87 1.33
C ASP A 130 16.00 0.14 0.05
N ALA A 131 16.85 0.17 -0.99
CA ALA A 131 16.49 -0.35 -2.33
C ALA A 131 16.22 -1.87 -2.36
N ASP A 132 16.71 -2.61 -1.37
CA ASP A 132 16.48 -4.03 -1.20
C ASP A 132 15.18 -4.36 -0.44
N THR A 133 14.47 -3.35 0.06
CA THR A 133 13.21 -3.50 0.80
C THR A 133 12.17 -4.26 -0.02
N LEU A 134 11.67 -5.34 0.55
CA LEU A 134 10.66 -6.19 -0.05
C LEU A 134 9.25 -5.72 0.31
N PHE A 135 8.45 -5.48 -0.71
CA PHE A 135 7.05 -5.09 -0.59
C PHE A 135 6.13 -6.18 -1.14
N VAL A 136 4.97 -6.30 -0.51
CA VAL A 136 3.89 -7.14 -1.00
C VAL A 136 2.65 -6.25 -1.18
N SER A 137 1.94 -6.43 -2.29
CA SER A 137 0.72 -5.66 -2.62
C SER A 137 -0.48 -6.60 -2.77
N LEU A 138 -1.69 -6.09 -2.54
CA LEU A 138 -2.93 -6.85 -2.70
C LEU A 138 -3.06 -7.39 -4.14
N CYS A 139 -2.40 -6.73 -5.10
CA CYS A 139 -2.37 -7.13 -6.49
C CYS A 139 -1.22 -8.08 -6.83
N SER A 140 -0.36 -8.42 -5.87
CA SER A 140 0.63 -9.48 -6.06
C SER A 140 -0.08 -10.84 -6.16
N ARG A 141 0.60 -11.81 -6.77
CA ARG A 141 0.12 -13.20 -6.85
C ARG A 141 0.18 -13.95 -5.51
N SER A 142 0.69 -13.31 -4.45
CA SER A 142 0.80 -13.90 -3.11
C SER A 142 -0.55 -14.47 -2.65
N ALA A 143 -0.53 -15.59 -1.93
CA ALA A 143 -1.74 -16.29 -1.50
C ALA A 143 -1.44 -17.20 -0.30
N PRO A 144 -2.45 -17.57 0.53
CA PRO A 144 -2.28 -18.65 1.49
C PRO A 144 -1.93 -19.96 0.78
N ILE A 145 -1.12 -20.80 1.41
CA ILE A 145 -0.58 -22.02 0.78
C ILE A 145 -1.70 -22.97 0.30
N ASP A 146 -2.83 -23.01 1.01
CA ASP A 146 -3.99 -23.84 0.68
C ASP A 146 -4.72 -23.44 -0.61
N ARG A 147 -4.38 -22.27 -1.15
CA ARG A 147 -4.89 -21.73 -2.43
C ARG A 147 -3.80 -21.54 -3.48
N ALA A 148 -2.58 -22.03 -3.23
CA ALA A 148 -1.40 -21.84 -4.07
C ALA A 148 -1.03 -23.07 -4.91
N GLU A 149 -1.94 -24.03 -5.11
CA GLU A 149 -1.64 -25.28 -5.83
C GLU A 149 -1.09 -25.05 -7.24
N GLU A 150 -1.68 -24.10 -7.99
CA GLU A 150 -1.21 -23.74 -9.33
C GLU A 150 0.25 -23.25 -9.30
N ASP A 151 0.56 -22.42 -8.32
CA ASP A 151 1.88 -21.83 -8.13
C ASP A 151 2.90 -22.90 -7.75
N LEU A 152 2.61 -23.72 -6.74
CA LEU A 152 3.52 -24.76 -6.28
C LEU A 152 3.80 -25.79 -7.38
N GLN A 153 2.79 -26.14 -8.18
CA GLN A 153 2.97 -27.04 -9.32
C GLN A 153 3.83 -26.42 -10.41
N ALA A 154 3.64 -25.13 -10.72
CA ALA A 154 4.39 -24.46 -11.78
C ALA A 154 5.83 -24.12 -11.39
N LEU A 155 6.06 -23.73 -10.13
CA LEU A 155 7.37 -23.32 -9.61
C LEU A 155 8.27 -24.52 -9.26
N GLY A 156 7.70 -25.67 -8.90
CA GLY A 156 8.44 -26.88 -8.56
C GLY A 156 9.06 -26.83 -7.15
N GLU A 157 10.11 -27.61 -6.90
CA GLU A 157 10.60 -27.92 -5.55
C GLU A 157 11.21 -26.74 -4.78
N GLY A 158 11.73 -25.72 -5.47
CA GLY A 158 12.43 -24.60 -4.82
C GLY A 158 13.73 -25.01 -4.11
N GLN A 159 14.25 -24.14 -3.25
CA GLN A 159 15.49 -24.32 -2.48
C GLN A 159 15.27 -23.93 -1.02
N LEU A 160 16.06 -24.51 -0.10
CA LEU A 160 16.06 -24.07 1.31
C LEU A 160 16.68 -22.67 1.41
N PRO A 161 16.17 -21.79 2.30
CA PRO A 161 16.78 -20.50 2.56
C PRO A 161 18.14 -20.66 3.25
N GLU A 162 19.00 -19.65 3.08
CA GLU A 162 20.22 -19.53 3.88
C GLU A 162 19.88 -19.00 5.29
N ASP A 163 20.64 -19.40 6.29
CA ASP A 163 20.49 -18.89 7.66
C ASP A 163 20.77 -17.37 7.69
N GLY A 164 19.83 -16.59 8.23
CA GLY A 164 20.01 -15.14 8.34
C GLY A 164 18.72 -14.36 8.52
N VAL A 165 18.86 -13.04 8.39
CA VAL A 165 17.76 -12.08 8.40
C VAL A 165 17.82 -11.21 7.14
N THR A 166 16.75 -11.21 6.34
CA THR A 166 16.58 -10.38 5.14
C THR A 166 15.51 -9.32 5.39
N GLY A 167 15.74 -8.09 4.91
CA GLY A 167 14.84 -6.96 5.11
C GLY A 167 15.09 -6.25 6.45
N ALA A 168 14.65 -4.99 6.55
CA ALA A 168 14.86 -4.20 7.74
C ALA A 168 13.92 -4.66 8.86
N ASP A 169 14.49 -5.15 9.95
CA ASP A 169 13.77 -5.26 11.21
C ASP A 169 13.41 -3.83 11.69
N PRO A 170 12.12 -3.50 11.85
CA PRO A 170 11.67 -2.17 12.28
C PRO A 170 12.28 -1.74 13.63
N THR A 171 12.68 -2.67 14.48
CA THR A 171 13.35 -2.37 15.77
C THR A 171 14.83 -1.99 15.60
N SER A 172 15.50 -2.50 14.57
CA SER A 172 16.91 -2.20 14.25
C SER A 172 17.10 -0.77 13.74
N SER A 173 16.09 -0.19 13.10
CA SER A 173 16.11 1.19 12.61
C SER A 173 15.94 2.21 13.75
N ALA A 174 15.13 1.90 14.78
CA ALA A 174 14.92 2.77 15.94
C ALA A 174 16.19 2.92 16.82
N GLU A 175 17.05 1.90 16.87
CA GLU A 175 18.35 2.00 17.58
C GLU A 175 19.39 2.82 16.79
N ARG A 176 19.24 2.94 15.47
CA ARG A 176 20.19 3.65 14.61
C ARG A 176 20.12 5.18 14.77
N GLU A 177 18.98 5.71 15.20
CA GLU A 177 18.77 7.14 15.47
C GLU A 177 19.18 7.57 16.91
N GLY A 178 19.51 6.60 17.79
CA GLY A 178 19.85 6.85 19.19
C GLY A 178 21.32 6.71 19.57
N ALA A 179 22.20 6.28 18.66
CA ALA A 179 23.61 6.05 19.00
C ALA A 179 24.36 7.38 19.23
N PRO A 180 24.89 7.65 20.44
CA PRO A 180 25.69 8.85 20.67
C PRO A 180 26.98 8.79 19.86
N THR A 181 27.21 9.81 19.04
CA THR A 181 28.46 10.04 18.29
C THR A 181 29.66 9.88 19.22
N PRO A 182 30.59 8.92 18.99
CA PRO A 182 31.80 8.84 19.78
C PRO A 182 32.64 10.10 19.49
N THR A 183 32.72 10.97 20.49
CA THR A 183 33.59 12.14 20.43
C THR A 183 35.03 11.66 20.41
N SER A 184 35.68 11.85 19.26
CA SER A 184 37.10 11.65 19.02
C SER A 184 37.95 12.29 20.14
N GLN A 185 38.62 11.46 20.94
CA GLN A 185 39.73 11.89 21.78
C GLN A 185 41.05 11.33 21.23
N ASP A 186 42.02 12.24 21.12
CA ASP A 186 43.42 12.18 20.67
C ASP A 186 44.11 10.82 20.45
N PRO A 187 44.97 10.70 19.41
CA PRO A 187 45.84 9.55 19.21
C PRO A 187 47.19 9.68 19.94
N PRO A 188 47.77 8.60 20.49
CA PRO A 188 49.20 8.56 20.77
C PRO A 188 49.99 7.85 19.65
N ARG A 189 50.78 8.67 18.94
CA ARG A 189 52.22 8.50 18.64
C ARG A 189 52.75 7.11 18.20
N SER A 190 53.08 7.00 16.91
CA SER A 190 54.00 5.98 16.34
C SER A 190 55.43 6.05 16.93
N PRO A 191 56.23 4.99 16.74
CA PRO A 191 57.32 5.10 15.76
C PRO A 191 57.59 3.85 14.88
N ALA A 192 57.71 4.11 13.57
CA ALA A 192 58.73 3.69 12.57
C ALA A 192 59.22 2.22 12.33
N PRO A 193 59.74 1.92 11.10
CA PRO A 193 59.65 0.63 10.36
C PRO A 193 61.06 0.01 10.10
N PRO A 194 61.45 -0.67 8.98
CA PRO A 194 60.76 -1.39 7.87
C PRO A 194 61.40 -2.76 7.47
N THR A 195 60.81 -3.53 6.55
CA THR A 195 61.50 -4.31 5.47
C THR A 195 60.46 -4.88 4.48
N THR A 196 60.38 -4.39 3.24
CA THR A 196 61.02 -4.90 1.99
C THR A 196 60.37 -6.16 1.41
N GLY A 197 59.82 -6.05 0.19
CA GLY A 197 59.39 -7.19 -0.61
C GLY A 197 58.84 -6.77 -1.97
N SER A 198 59.71 -6.80 -2.99
CA SER A 198 59.45 -6.48 -4.40
C SER A 198 58.60 -7.54 -5.12
N GLY A 199 57.80 -7.13 -6.11
CA GLY A 199 57.20 -8.01 -7.13
C GLY A 199 56.36 -7.23 -8.16
N PRO A 200 56.58 -7.36 -9.49
CA PRO A 200 56.07 -6.42 -10.49
C PRO A 200 54.83 -6.90 -11.29
N ALA A 201 54.08 -5.89 -11.74
CA ALA A 201 53.37 -5.68 -13.02
C ALA A 201 52.81 -6.86 -13.85
N LEU A 202 51.51 -6.74 -14.16
CA LEU A 202 50.83 -7.15 -15.41
C LEU A 202 49.58 -6.24 -15.51
N GLU A 203 49.50 -5.27 -16.44
CA GLU A 203 48.86 -5.35 -17.78
C GLU A 203 47.45 -5.99 -17.73
N ASP A 204 46.37 -5.51 -18.34
CA ASP A 204 46.02 -4.48 -19.32
C ASP A 204 44.47 -4.48 -19.29
N GLY A 205 43.77 -3.35 -19.20
CA GLY A 205 43.01 -2.87 -20.35
C GLY A 205 41.50 -2.99 -20.16
N GLY A 206 40.74 -2.06 -20.75
CA GLY A 206 39.29 -2.23 -20.97
C GLY A 206 38.33 -1.26 -20.28
N ARG A 207 38.52 0.05 -20.46
CA ARG A 207 37.42 1.03 -20.33
C ARG A 207 36.58 0.94 -21.61
N ILE A 208 35.34 0.45 -21.51
CA ILE A 208 34.34 0.60 -22.57
C ILE A 208 33.23 1.53 -22.08
N ALA A 209 33.11 2.64 -22.82
CA ALA A 209 32.04 3.61 -22.73
C ALA A 209 30.71 2.98 -23.22
N GLY A 210 29.60 3.48 -22.67
CA GLY A 210 28.27 3.30 -23.25
C GLY A 210 28.20 3.87 -24.68
N PRO A 211 27.12 3.58 -25.43
CA PRO A 211 25.94 4.43 -25.30
C PRO A 211 24.61 3.69 -25.56
N GLY A 212 23.48 4.35 -25.27
CA GLY A 212 22.20 3.92 -25.84
C GLY A 212 21.00 4.49 -25.13
N ALA A 213 20.70 5.76 -25.38
CA ALA A 213 19.41 6.35 -25.06
C ALA A 213 18.28 5.57 -25.75
N SER A 214 17.16 5.39 -25.06
CA SER A 214 15.91 4.92 -25.66
C SER A 214 14.76 5.69 -25.02
N ASP A 215 14.45 6.81 -25.68
CA ASP A 215 13.13 7.33 -26.02
C ASP A 215 12.00 7.16 -24.99
N ALA A 216 11.76 8.27 -24.28
CA ALA A 216 10.53 8.57 -23.58
C ALA A 216 9.37 8.70 -24.58
N ALA A 217 8.52 7.68 -24.66
CA ALA A 217 7.21 7.77 -25.29
C ALA A 217 6.21 8.41 -24.31
N THR A 218 6.06 9.73 -24.42
CA THR A 218 4.96 10.48 -23.79
C THR A 218 3.65 10.15 -24.51
N THR A 219 2.82 9.30 -23.93
CA THR A 219 1.38 9.28 -24.23
C THR A 219 0.65 10.12 -23.19
N ARG A 220 0.01 11.19 -23.68
CA ARG A 220 -0.82 12.10 -22.91
C ARG A 220 -2.07 11.37 -22.42
N ASP A 221 -2.22 11.25 -21.11
CA ASP A 221 -3.48 10.88 -20.48
C ASP A 221 -4.53 11.96 -20.72
N ALA A 222 -5.68 11.54 -21.25
CA ALA A 222 -6.85 12.38 -21.41
C ALA A 222 -7.61 12.45 -20.07
N PRO A 223 -8.10 13.63 -19.65
CA PRO A 223 -8.93 13.72 -18.46
C PRO A 223 -10.31 13.10 -18.70
N VAL A 224 -10.63 12.03 -17.98
CA VAL A 224 -11.97 11.42 -17.93
C VAL A 224 -12.87 12.32 -17.07
N GLY A 225 -13.45 13.33 -17.69
CA GLY A 225 -14.57 14.09 -17.12
C GLY A 225 -15.89 13.30 -17.23
N PRO A 226 -16.84 13.47 -16.29
CA PRO A 226 -18.15 12.83 -16.42
C PRO A 226 -18.87 13.34 -17.67
N PRO A 227 -19.66 12.50 -18.36
CA PRO A 227 -20.34 12.88 -19.59
C PRO A 227 -21.36 14.00 -19.34
N ALA A 228 -21.46 14.93 -20.29
CA ALA A 228 -22.21 16.20 -20.20
C ALA A 228 -23.74 16.07 -19.95
N TRP A 229 -24.28 14.87 -19.79
CA TRP A 229 -25.68 14.64 -19.43
C TRP A 229 -25.93 14.55 -17.91
N ALA A 230 -24.88 14.56 -17.08
CA ALA A 230 -24.98 14.37 -15.63
C ALA A 230 -25.27 15.66 -14.82
N ILE A 231 -25.79 16.73 -15.44
CA ILE A 231 -26.20 17.95 -14.71
C ILE A 231 -27.69 17.83 -14.37
N PRO A 232 -28.08 17.56 -13.10
CA PRO A 232 -29.47 17.59 -12.71
C PRO A 232 -29.99 19.03 -12.76
N LEU A 233 -31.06 19.24 -13.53
CA LEU A 233 -31.81 20.48 -13.63
C LEU A 233 -32.40 20.86 -12.25
N LEU A 234 -31.69 21.73 -11.53
CA LEU A 234 -32.18 22.48 -10.36
C LEU A 234 -33.22 23.54 -10.79
N GLY A 235 -34.39 23.09 -11.27
CA GLY A 235 -35.44 23.97 -11.78
C GLY A 235 -36.84 23.79 -11.16
N GLY A 236 -37.03 22.83 -10.24
CA GLY A 236 -38.40 22.42 -9.84
C GLY A 236 -38.96 22.96 -8.53
N PHE A 237 -38.13 23.45 -7.59
CA PHE A 237 -38.57 23.55 -6.18
C PHE A 237 -39.16 24.89 -5.72
N VAL A 238 -39.22 25.92 -6.58
CA VAL A 238 -39.70 27.26 -6.14
C VAL A 238 -41.22 27.43 -6.30
N ALA A 239 -41.91 26.60 -7.09
CA ALA A 239 -43.34 26.79 -7.37
C ALA A 239 -44.30 26.29 -6.26
N ALA A 240 -43.87 25.38 -5.38
CA ALA A 240 -44.77 24.77 -4.39
C ALA A 240 -45.06 25.66 -3.16
N SER A 241 -44.24 26.67 -2.89
CA SER A 241 -44.34 27.50 -1.68
C SER A 241 -45.46 28.55 -1.73
N VAL A 242 -45.98 28.87 -2.92
CA VAL A 242 -46.99 29.94 -3.10
C VAL A 242 -48.42 29.43 -2.88
N LEU A 243 -48.72 28.16 -3.16
CA LEU A 243 -50.09 27.63 -3.05
C LEU A 243 -50.53 27.37 -1.61
N VAL A 244 -49.60 27.16 -0.68
CA VAL A 244 -49.93 26.93 0.75
C VAL A 244 -50.38 28.22 1.45
N ARG A 245 -49.99 29.41 0.97
CA ARG A 245 -50.36 30.68 1.60
C ARG A 245 -51.77 31.19 1.25
N LEU A 246 -52.44 30.60 0.26
CA LEU A 246 -53.80 31.01 -0.13
C LEU A 246 -54.92 30.18 0.51
N ALA A 247 -54.62 29.02 1.08
CA ALA A 247 -55.61 28.14 1.73
C ALA A 247 -55.86 28.47 3.21
N VAL A 248 -55.06 29.34 3.83
CA VAL A 248 -55.17 29.73 5.25
C VAL A 248 -55.47 31.23 5.39
N ARG A 249 -56.60 31.68 4.84
CA ARG A 249 -57.24 32.93 5.31
C ARG A 249 -58.52 32.56 6.07
N PRO A 250 -58.54 32.66 7.41
CA PRO A 250 -59.78 32.49 8.17
C PRO A 250 -60.74 33.64 7.84
N ARG A 251 -62.00 33.28 7.55
CA ARG A 251 -63.13 34.22 7.44
C ARG A 251 -63.36 34.85 8.82
N LEU A 252 -63.01 36.14 8.96
CA LEU A 252 -63.43 36.94 10.10
C LEU A 252 -64.94 37.21 9.98
N ARG A 253 -65.72 36.64 10.90
CA ARG A 253 -67.07 37.11 11.27
C ARG A 253 -66.94 37.89 12.57
N ALA A 254 -67.18 39.18 12.52
CA ALA A 254 -67.81 40.03 13.54
C ALA A 254 -68.00 41.42 12.91
#